data_AF-A0A9X3AWK5-F1
#
_entry.id   AF-A0A9X3AWK5-F1
#
_cell.length_a   1.000
_cell.length_b   1.000
_cell.length_c   1.000
_cell.angle_alpha   90.00
_cell.angle_beta   90.00
_cell.angle_gamma   90.00
#
_symmetry.space_group_name_H-M   'P 1'
#
loop_
_entity.id
_entity.type
_entity.pdbx_description
1 polymer ?
#
loop_
_entity_poly.entity_id
_entity_poly.type
_entity_poly.pdbx_seq_one_letter_code
_entity_poly.pdbx_strand_id
1 'polypeptide(L)'
;MLQRASQALWHAMGQWLPARRAKQATQERIPVVVCGLEYAHYRLLTHFARSTRYRALAVIDDYPWHHGTQVEDVRVYYPSEVPSLVERHGVAAVVYCHADELTVFDDATRERLAAWGVPCVRLSPDDEDIDAELTRRLTF
;
A
#
# COMPACT_ATOMS: atom_id res chain seq x y z
N MET A 1 -10.43 58.01 26.53
CA MET A 1 -9.05 57.60 26.22
C MET A 1 -9.08 56.12 25.94
N LEU A 2 -9.05 55.76 24.65
CA LEU A 2 -7.87 55.23 23.96
C LEU A 2 -7.56 53.80 24.43
N GLN A 3 -7.94 52.81 23.62
CA GLN A 3 -7.00 52.04 22.77
C GLN A 3 -6.34 50.92 23.60
N ARG A 4 -6.32 49.65 23.20
CA ARG A 4 -6.15 49.08 21.86
C ARG A 4 -6.27 47.56 21.99
N ALA A 5 -6.87 46.93 20.98
CA ALA A 5 -6.41 45.69 20.31
C ALA A 5 -6.27 44.41 21.17
N SER A 6 -6.66 43.21 20.76
CA SER A 6 -6.96 42.67 19.44
C SER A 6 -7.38 41.21 19.64
N GLN A 7 -8.38 40.75 18.88
CA GLN A 7 -8.46 39.46 18.13
C GLN A 7 -7.85 38.21 18.83
N ALA A 8 -8.56 37.11 19.04
CA ALA A 8 -9.35 36.40 18.05
C ALA A 8 -10.28 35.37 18.71
N LEU A 9 -11.41 35.14 18.03
CA LEU A 9 -12.37 34.09 18.27
C LEU A 9 -11.74 32.70 18.20
N TRP A 10 -12.00 31.86 19.20
CA TRP A 10 -11.87 30.40 19.08
C TRP A 10 -13.12 29.73 19.64
N HIS A 11 -14.18 29.71 18.83
CA HIS A 11 -15.27 28.76 18.99
C HIS A 11 -15.02 27.56 18.08
N ALA A 12 -15.06 26.37 18.70
CA ALA A 12 -15.38 25.07 18.13
C ALA A 12 -14.50 24.51 16.99
N MET A 13 -13.79 23.42 17.30
CA MET A 13 -13.61 22.21 16.47
C MET A 13 -12.81 21.24 17.34
N GLY A 14 -13.41 20.22 17.96
CA GLY A 14 -13.94 19.08 17.22
C GLY A 14 -12.94 17.92 17.22
N GLN A 15 -12.49 17.52 18.41
CA GLN A 15 -12.14 16.15 18.83
C GLN A 15 -12.44 15.04 17.81
N TRP A 16 -11.50 14.71 16.92
CA TRP A 16 -11.48 13.47 16.14
C TRP A 16 -10.02 13.01 15.96
N LEU A 17 -9.44 12.45 17.02
CA LEU A 17 -8.35 11.48 16.86
C LEU A 17 -9.04 10.14 16.55
N PRO A 18 -8.89 9.54 15.36
CA PRO A 18 -9.52 8.26 15.09
C PRO A 18 -8.92 7.23 16.03
N ALA A 19 -9.79 6.69 16.88
CA ALA A 19 -9.51 5.65 17.84
C ALA A 19 -8.76 4.49 17.16
N ARG A 20 -7.54 4.23 17.64
CA ARG A 20 -6.81 2.98 17.43
C ARG A 20 -7.72 1.83 17.88
N ARG A 21 -8.43 1.23 16.93
CA ARG A 21 -9.33 0.12 17.16
C ARG A 21 -8.46 -1.11 17.42
N ALA A 22 -8.22 -1.39 18.70
CA ALA A 22 -7.66 -2.64 19.17
C ALA A 22 -8.54 -3.80 18.68
N LYS A 23 -8.15 -4.43 17.57
CA LYS A 23 -8.56 -5.79 17.19
C LYS A 23 -7.42 -6.72 17.58
N GLN A 24 -7.78 -7.85 18.16
CA GLN A 24 -6.94 -8.89 18.76
C GLN A 24 -5.58 -9.09 18.10
N ALA A 25 -4.54 -9.19 18.93
CA ALA A 25 -3.14 -9.39 18.55
C ALA A 25 -2.87 -10.79 17.97
N THR A 26 -3.44 -11.07 16.80
CA THR A 26 -2.65 -11.74 15.76
C THR A 26 -1.65 -10.68 15.31
N GLN A 27 -0.36 -10.98 15.26
CA GLN A 27 0.63 -10.04 14.72
C GLN A 27 0.12 -9.56 13.35
N GLU A 28 -0.22 -8.28 13.24
CA GLU A 28 -0.86 -7.78 12.02
C GLU A 28 0.20 -7.81 10.91
N ARG A 29 0.04 -8.73 9.95
CA ARG A 29 0.95 -8.89 8.82
C ARG A 29 1.09 -7.57 8.06
N ILE A 30 2.31 -7.21 7.72
CA ILE A 30 2.67 -5.97 7.03
C ILE A 30 2.01 -5.98 5.64
N PRO A 31 1.14 -5.01 5.31
CA PRO A 31 0.45 -4.99 4.03
C PRO A 31 1.38 -4.54 2.91
N VAL A 32 1.32 -5.25 1.79
CA VAL A 32 1.93 -4.86 0.52
C VAL A 32 0.89 -4.86 -0.59
N VAL A 33 1.18 -4.13 -1.66
CA VAL A 33 0.38 -4.12 -2.88
C VAL A 33 1.18 -4.85 -3.97
N VAL A 34 0.55 -5.74 -4.73
CA VAL A 34 1.18 -6.45 -5.85
C VAL A 34 0.77 -5.76 -7.15
N CYS A 35 1.72 -5.36 -7.98
CA CYS A 35 1.48 -4.70 -9.27
C CYS A 35 1.71 -5.71 -10.40
N GLY A 36 0.69 -5.89 -11.25
CA GLY A 36 0.64 -6.92 -12.28
C GLY A 36 -0.19 -8.14 -11.87
N LEU A 37 -0.69 -8.85 -12.88
CA LEU A 37 -1.59 -10.00 -12.72
C LEU A 37 -1.25 -11.13 -13.71
N GLU A 38 0.01 -11.58 -13.67
CA GLU A 38 0.49 -12.72 -14.46
C GLU A 38 0.90 -13.90 -13.57
N TYR A 39 1.34 -15.01 -14.19
CA TYR A 39 1.70 -16.24 -13.49
C TYR A 39 2.68 -16.03 -12.32
N ALA A 40 3.66 -15.14 -12.49
CA ALA A 40 4.60 -14.79 -11.44
C ALA A 40 3.91 -14.17 -10.21
N HIS A 41 2.93 -13.29 -10.44
CA HIS A 41 2.15 -12.63 -9.38
C HIS A 41 1.24 -13.61 -8.66
N TYR A 42 0.61 -14.56 -9.35
CA TYR A 42 -0.18 -15.62 -8.68
C TYR A 42 0.68 -16.41 -7.69
N ARG A 43 1.94 -16.70 -8.04
CA ARG A 43 2.88 -17.37 -7.13
C ARG A 43 3.24 -16.48 -5.93
N LEU A 44 3.47 -15.18 -6.14
CA LEU A 44 3.69 -14.24 -5.03
C LEU A 44 2.47 -14.12 -4.12
N LEU A 45 1.25 -14.09 -4.67
CA LEU A 45 0.01 -14.05 -3.89
C LEU A 45 -0.15 -15.32 -3.04
N THR A 46 0.12 -16.48 -3.63
CA THR A 46 0.14 -17.77 -2.92
C THR A 46 1.16 -17.77 -1.78
N HIS A 47 2.33 -17.17 -1.98
CA HIS A 47 3.32 -16.97 -0.91
C HIS A 47 2.78 -16.06 0.19
N PHE A 48 2.27 -14.87 -0.16
CA PHE A 48 1.75 -13.91 0.81
C PHE A 48 0.52 -14.40 1.58
N ALA A 49 -0.28 -15.32 1.00
CA ALA A 49 -1.35 -15.99 1.71
C ALA A 49 -0.82 -16.81 2.90
N ARG A 50 0.33 -17.47 2.73
CA ARG A 50 0.98 -18.35 3.73
C ARG A 50 2.00 -17.63 4.61
N SER A 51 2.51 -16.47 4.19
CA SER A 51 3.49 -15.72 4.97
C SER A 51 2.92 -15.27 6.32
N THR A 52 3.75 -15.32 7.34
CA THR A 52 3.44 -14.85 8.71
C THR A 52 3.84 -13.40 8.94
N ARG A 53 4.61 -12.80 8.01
CA ARG A 53 5.16 -11.44 8.13
C ARG A 53 4.46 -10.43 7.24
N TYR A 54 4.24 -10.77 5.97
CA TYR A 54 3.60 -9.92 4.96
C TYR A 54 2.24 -10.46 4.52
N ARG A 55 1.37 -9.58 4.06
CA ARG A 55 0.10 -9.93 3.39
C ARG A 55 -0.07 -9.09 2.13
N ALA A 56 -0.55 -9.70 1.06
CA ALA A 56 -1.03 -8.97 -0.10
C ALA A 56 -2.39 -8.32 0.25
N LEU A 57 -2.42 -6.99 0.26
CA LEU A 57 -3.62 -6.21 0.52
C LEU A 57 -4.47 -6.06 -0.74
N ALA A 58 -3.82 -5.85 -1.88
CA ALA A 58 -4.44 -5.55 -3.16
C ALA A 58 -3.53 -6.00 -4.30
N VAL A 59 -4.16 -6.28 -5.45
CA VAL A 59 -3.49 -6.43 -6.75
C VAL A 59 -3.81 -5.19 -7.60
N ILE A 60 -2.84 -4.70 -8.36
CA ILE A 60 -2.97 -3.54 -9.24
C ILE A 60 -2.83 -3.96 -10.68
N ASP A 61 -3.80 -3.58 -11.49
CA ASP A 61 -3.86 -3.89 -12.91
C ASP A 61 -4.69 -2.79 -13.60
N ASP A 62 -4.31 -2.40 -14.82
CA ASP A 62 -4.96 -1.34 -15.58
C ASP A 62 -5.99 -1.84 -16.59
N TYR A 63 -6.14 -3.16 -16.77
CA TYR A 63 -7.17 -3.72 -17.62
C TYR A 63 -8.56 -3.56 -17.00
N PRO A 64 -9.52 -2.89 -17.67
CA PRO A 64 -10.79 -2.52 -17.05
C PRO A 64 -11.65 -3.68 -16.55
N TRP A 65 -11.51 -4.85 -17.17
CA TRP A 65 -12.28 -6.05 -16.80
C TRP A 65 -11.70 -6.80 -15.58
N HIS A 66 -10.49 -6.48 -15.12
CA HIS A 66 -9.93 -7.07 -13.90
C HIS A 66 -10.36 -6.31 -12.64
N HIS A 67 -10.62 -5.00 -12.74
CA HIS A 67 -10.95 -4.19 -11.58
C HIS A 67 -12.16 -4.71 -10.78
N GLY A 68 -11.98 -4.88 -9.47
CA GLY A 68 -13.01 -5.38 -8.55
C GLY A 68 -13.14 -6.90 -8.48
N THR A 69 -12.44 -7.65 -9.34
CA THR A 69 -12.34 -9.11 -9.23
C THR A 69 -11.47 -9.52 -8.04
N GLN A 70 -11.49 -10.81 -7.69
CA GLN A 70 -10.65 -11.39 -6.65
C GLN A 70 -9.72 -12.46 -7.23
N VAL A 71 -8.48 -12.46 -6.75
CA VAL A 71 -7.44 -13.40 -7.09
C VAL A 71 -6.78 -13.85 -5.80
N GLU A 72 -6.82 -15.15 -5.48
CA GLU A 72 -6.32 -15.68 -4.20
C GLU A 72 -6.88 -14.92 -2.98
N ASP A 73 -8.19 -14.61 -3.00
CA ASP A 73 -8.90 -13.78 -2.02
C ASP A 73 -8.41 -12.32 -1.90
N VAL A 74 -7.53 -11.86 -2.80
CA VAL A 74 -7.05 -10.48 -2.88
C VAL A 74 -7.78 -9.74 -4.00
N ARG A 75 -8.29 -8.54 -3.68
CA ARG A 75 -9.05 -7.74 -4.65
C ARG A 75 -8.13 -6.98 -5.61
N VAL A 76 -8.54 -6.88 -6.87
CA VAL A 76 -7.88 -6.09 -7.91
C VAL A 76 -8.41 -4.66 -7.94
N TYR A 77 -7.50 -3.68 -8.05
CA TYR A 77 -7.75 -2.25 -8.08
C TYR A 77 -7.04 -1.58 -9.25
N TYR A 78 -7.47 -0.37 -9.62
CA TYR A 78 -6.77 0.44 -10.60
C TYR A 78 -5.51 1.08 -10.00
N PRO A 79 -4.50 1.41 -10.84
CA PRO A 79 -3.29 2.11 -10.40
C PRO A 79 -3.55 3.42 -9.66
N SER A 80 -4.57 4.18 -10.08
CA SER A 80 -4.97 5.45 -9.48
C SER A 80 -5.52 5.31 -8.05
N GLU A 81 -5.86 4.11 -7.61
CA GLU A 81 -6.36 3.83 -6.27
C GLU A 81 -5.24 3.50 -5.27
N VAL A 82 -4.03 3.20 -5.74
CA VAL A 82 -2.87 2.88 -4.88
C VAL A 82 -2.64 3.97 -3.83
N PRO A 83 -2.70 5.28 -4.15
CA PRO A 83 -2.51 6.29 -3.12
C PRO A 83 -3.51 6.20 -1.96
N SER A 84 -4.78 5.94 -2.27
CA SER A 84 -5.83 5.77 -1.25
C SER A 84 -5.62 4.50 -0.43
N LEU A 85 -5.11 3.43 -1.06
CA LEU A 85 -4.78 2.18 -0.35
C LEU A 85 -3.63 2.41 0.64
N VAL A 86 -2.59 3.13 0.24
CA VAL A 86 -1.45 3.49 1.10
C VAL A 86 -1.92 4.28 2.32
N GLU A 87 -2.65 5.38 2.12
CA GLU A 87 -3.10 6.25 3.22
C GLU A 87 -3.99 5.52 4.23
N ARG A 88 -4.86 4.63 3.76
CA ARG A 88 -5.85 3.96 4.62
C ARG A 88 -5.32 2.74 5.34
N HIS A 89 -4.36 2.04 4.74
CA HIS A 89 -3.95 0.72 5.20
C HIS A 89 -2.47 0.62 5.59
N GLY A 90 -1.68 1.67 5.40
CA GLY A 90 -0.25 1.67 5.77
C GLY A 90 0.57 0.69 4.93
N VAL A 91 0.32 0.65 3.62
CA VAL A 91 1.06 -0.19 2.66
C VAL A 91 2.56 0.09 2.76
N ALA A 92 3.35 -0.96 2.96
CA ALA A 92 4.80 -0.84 3.13
C ALA A 92 5.57 -0.81 1.81
N ALA A 93 5.05 -1.44 0.75
CA ALA A 93 5.68 -1.47 -0.57
C ALA A 93 4.67 -1.76 -1.68
N VAL A 94 5.03 -1.34 -2.88
CA VAL A 94 4.47 -1.87 -4.14
C VAL A 94 5.44 -2.93 -4.67
N VAL A 95 5.01 -4.18 -4.71
CA VAL A 95 5.78 -5.32 -5.20
C VAL A 95 5.48 -5.53 -6.68
N TYR A 96 6.52 -5.76 -7.50
CA TYR A 96 6.38 -6.03 -8.93
C TYR A 96 7.37 -7.13 -9.36
N CYS A 97 7.12 -7.80 -10.49
CA CYS A 97 7.99 -8.82 -11.06
C CYS A 97 8.82 -8.27 -12.23
N HIS A 98 8.16 -7.50 -13.10
CA HIS A 98 8.71 -6.94 -14.35
C HIS A 98 8.63 -5.41 -14.35
N ALA A 99 9.67 -4.74 -14.86
CA ALA A 99 9.80 -3.29 -14.71
C ALA A 99 8.74 -2.50 -15.51
N ASP A 100 8.24 -3.08 -16.60
CA ASP A 100 7.14 -2.55 -17.40
C ASP A 100 5.81 -2.50 -16.63
N GLU A 101 5.61 -3.35 -15.61
CA GLU A 101 4.41 -3.28 -14.76
C GLU A 101 4.28 -1.93 -14.04
N LEU A 102 5.39 -1.23 -13.80
CA LEU A 102 5.36 0.09 -13.16
C LEU A 102 4.97 1.23 -14.13
N THR A 103 4.81 0.95 -15.43
CA THR A 103 4.38 1.97 -16.39
C THR A 103 2.91 2.36 -16.22
N VAL A 104 2.12 1.53 -15.51
CA VAL A 104 0.71 1.80 -15.18
C VAL A 104 0.53 2.98 -14.22
N PHE A 105 1.60 3.36 -13.51
CA PHE A 105 1.59 4.54 -12.63
C PHE A 105 1.97 5.79 -13.40
N ASP A 106 1.16 6.84 -13.25
CA ASP A 106 1.52 8.19 -13.68
C ASP A 106 2.58 8.81 -12.75
N ASP A 107 3.17 9.92 -13.20
CA ASP A 107 4.24 10.59 -12.44
C ASP A 107 3.73 11.13 -11.10
N ALA A 108 2.49 11.60 -11.04
CA ALA A 108 1.86 12.07 -9.81
C ALA A 108 1.75 10.96 -8.75
N THR A 109 1.40 9.74 -9.16
CA THR A 109 1.32 8.58 -8.28
C THR A 109 2.72 8.18 -7.81
N ARG A 110 3.71 8.13 -8.72
CA ARG A 110 5.11 7.81 -8.38
C ARG A 110 5.70 8.79 -7.38
N GLU A 111 5.53 10.09 -7.62
CA GLU A 111 5.99 11.15 -6.73
C GLU A 111 5.36 11.02 -5.34
N ARG A 112 4.07 10.69 -5.27
CA ARG A 112 3.36 10.53 -4.00
C ARG A 112 3.83 9.32 -3.21
N LEU A 113 4.03 8.18 -3.88
CA LEU A 113 4.61 6.98 -3.27
C LEU A 113 6.01 7.26 -2.71
N ALA A 114 6.85 7.96 -3.49
CA ALA A 114 8.18 8.38 -3.04
C ALA A 114 8.12 9.31 -1.83
N ALA A 115 7.22 10.31 -1.84
CA ALA A 115 7.04 11.25 -0.73
C ALA A 115 6.58 10.57 0.58
N TRP A 116 5.84 9.46 0.48
CA TRP A 116 5.42 8.65 1.62
C TRP A 116 6.43 7.57 2.03
N GLY A 117 7.54 7.44 1.30
CA GLY A 117 8.53 6.40 1.57
C GLY A 117 8.00 4.99 1.29
N VAL A 118 7.09 4.84 0.32
CA VAL A 118 6.61 3.54 -0.14
C VAL A 118 7.41 3.12 -1.38
N PRO A 119 8.43 2.25 -1.23
CA PRO A 119 9.25 1.84 -2.37
C PRO A 119 8.50 0.88 -3.29
N CYS A 120 8.86 0.94 -4.57
CA CYS A 120 8.57 -0.14 -5.52
C CYS A 120 9.68 -1.20 -5.45
N VAL A 121 9.34 -2.41 -5.02
CA VAL A 121 10.28 -3.51 -4.79
C VAL A 121 10.08 -4.61 -5.82
N ARG A 122 11.13 -4.90 -6.59
CA ARG A 122 11.11 -6.06 -7.49
C ARG A 122 11.32 -7.35 -6.71
N LEU A 123 10.39 -8.29 -6.78
CA LEU A 123 10.55 -9.65 -6.25
C LEU A 123 10.44 -10.67 -7.38
N SER A 124 11.13 -11.79 -7.24
CA SER A 124 10.93 -12.97 -8.07
C SER A 124 10.16 -14.02 -7.27
N PRO A 125 9.18 -14.72 -7.87
CA PRO A 125 8.56 -15.87 -7.21
C PRO A 125 9.55 -17.03 -7.03
N ASP A 126 10.73 -16.98 -7.65
CA ASP A 126 11.83 -17.95 -7.51
C ASP A 126 12.89 -17.51 -6.49
N ASP A 127 12.71 -16.39 -5.80
CA ASP A 127 13.58 -16.00 -4.68
C ASP A 127 13.51 -17.07 -3.58
N GLU A 128 14.66 -17.49 -3.06
CA GLU A 128 14.76 -18.56 -2.04
C GLU A 128 13.98 -18.21 -0.77
N ASP A 129 14.00 -16.93 -0.37
CA ASP A 129 13.21 -16.40 0.75
C ASP A 129 12.66 -15.00 0.38
N ILE A 130 11.41 -15.00 -0.11
CA ILE A 130 10.69 -13.79 -0.53
C ILE A 130 10.49 -12.81 0.64
N ASP A 131 10.26 -13.31 1.87
CA ASP A 131 10.02 -12.44 3.04
C ASP A 131 11.31 -11.76 3.49
N ALA A 132 12.42 -12.49 3.49
CA ALA A 132 13.75 -11.94 3.78
C ALA A 132 14.16 -10.93 2.71
N GLU A 133 13.94 -11.24 1.43
CA GLU A 133 14.25 -10.35 0.32
C GLU A 133 13.45 -9.05 0.39
N LEU A 134 12.14 -9.13 0.63
CA LEU A 134 11.30 -7.95 0.84
C LEU A 134 11.73 -7.14 2.07
N THR A 135 12.04 -7.81 3.18
CA THR A 135 12.54 -7.14 4.40
C THR A 135 13.83 -6.38 4.13
N ARG A 136 14.76 -7.02 3.42
CA ARG A 136 16.03 -6.43 3.00
C ARG A 136 15.75 -5.14 2.24
N ARG A 137 14.92 -5.19 1.20
CA ARG A 137 14.59 -4.05 0.32
C ARG A 137 13.88 -2.89 1.03
N LEU A 138 13.21 -3.14 2.15
CA LEU A 138 12.53 -2.11 2.95
C LEU A 138 13.45 -1.37 3.94
N THR A 139 14.65 -1.90 4.22
CA THR A 139 15.54 -1.39 5.27
C THR A 139 16.70 -0.56 4.74
N PHE A 140 16.77 -0.31 3.41
CA PHE A 140 17.85 0.43 2.76
C PHE A 140 17.35 1.66 2.00
#